data_AF-A0A3A5W401-F1
#
_entry.id   AF-A0A3A5W401-F1
#
_cell.length_a   1.000
_cell.length_b   1.000
_cell.length_c   1.000
_cell.angle_alpha   90.00
_cell.angle_beta   90.00
_cell.angle_gamma   90.00
#
_symmetry.space_group_name_H-M   'P 1'
#
loop_
_entity.id
_entity.type
_entity.pdbx_description
1 polymer ?
#
loop_
_entity_poly.entity_id
_entity_poly.type
_entity_poly.pdbx_seq_one_letter_code
_entity_poly.pdbx_strand_id
1 'polypeptide(L)'
;MVGLTAVGTAISTLIPYDYLADQIDFAEDPGPYPEEGTAEEQKRWNQTKEEYDLTQSLQELLAGLEEEKPIHLTIAVLTSAIGIVAIYLLSQQRRMGFNVAYAWVIVSSIGQIVQSIRMIEFYQLVPTEESIPISIQIGSQIGGVLVCNLIYLSVLVVCAINSKGIPFEESGFHQKQSME
;
A
#
# COMPACT_ATOMS: atom_id res chain seq x y z
N MET A 1 9.34 8.11 4.13
CA MET A 1 8.10 7.71 3.42
C MET A 1 8.15 8.02 1.93
N VAL A 2 8.09 9.28 1.47
CA VAL A 2 7.99 9.62 0.03
C VAL A 2 8.99 8.86 -0.86
N GLY A 3 10.28 8.86 -0.51
CA GLY A 3 11.30 8.14 -1.29
C GLY A 3 11.13 6.62 -1.32
N LEU A 4 10.73 6.01 -0.20
CA LEU A 4 10.46 4.57 -0.14
C LEU A 4 9.19 4.20 -0.89
N THR A 5 8.16 5.04 -0.83
CA THR A 5 6.94 4.89 -1.63
C THR A 5 7.25 4.96 -3.12
N ALA A 6 8.05 5.92 -3.57
CA ALA A 6 8.46 6.04 -4.97
C ALA A 6 9.23 4.80 -5.47
N VAL A 7 10.16 4.28 -4.65
CA VAL A 7 10.89 3.03 -4.97
C VAL A 7 9.93 1.83 -5.02
N GLY A 8 9.02 1.70 -4.05
CA GLY A 8 8.02 0.63 -4.04
C GLY A 8 7.12 0.67 -5.28
N THR A 9 6.65 1.86 -5.66
CA THR A 9 5.85 2.07 -6.88
C THR A 9 6.61 1.69 -8.14
N ALA A 10 7.90 2.05 -8.25
CA ALA A 10 8.73 1.67 -9.39
C ALA A 10 8.96 0.15 -9.47
N ILE A 11 9.04 -0.54 -8.33
CA ILE A 11 9.12 -2.01 -8.31
C ILE A 11 7.78 -2.61 -8.77
N SER A 12 6.65 -2.07 -8.31
CA SER A 12 5.32 -2.54 -8.73
C SER A 12 5.05 -2.37 -10.22
N THR A 13 5.62 -1.37 -10.90
CA THR A 13 5.49 -1.26 -12.37
C THR A 13 6.24 -2.34 -13.13
N LEU A 14 7.28 -2.90 -12.53
CA LEU A 14 8.12 -3.92 -13.15
C LEU A 14 7.52 -5.32 -13.03
N ILE A 15 6.43 -5.50 -12.26
CA ILE A 15 5.74 -6.78 -12.13
C ILE A 15 4.77 -6.94 -13.33
N PRO A 16 4.99 -7.91 -14.23
CA PRO A 16 4.10 -8.19 -15.33
C PRO A 16 3.06 -9.23 -14.90
N TYR A 17 1.90 -8.79 -14.41
CA TYR A 17 0.86 -9.70 -13.92
C TYR A 17 0.22 -10.51 -15.05
N ASP A 18 0.14 -9.92 -16.23
CA ASP A 18 -0.20 -10.53 -17.51
C ASP A 18 0.72 -11.69 -17.89
N TYR A 19 2.04 -11.52 -17.75
CA TYR A 19 3.00 -12.61 -17.98
C TYR A 19 2.92 -13.71 -16.91
N LEU A 20 2.64 -13.33 -15.66
CA LEU A 20 2.42 -14.30 -14.58
C LEU A 20 1.15 -15.11 -14.82
N ALA A 21 0.07 -14.48 -15.30
CA ALA A 21 -1.15 -15.17 -15.67
C ALA A 21 -0.93 -16.16 -16.81
N ASP A 22 -0.17 -15.80 -17.84
CA ASP A 22 0.10 -16.67 -19.00
C ASP A 22 0.98 -17.89 -18.68
N GLN A 23 1.75 -17.83 -17.58
CA GLN A 23 2.58 -18.96 -17.12
C GLN A 23 1.89 -19.89 -16.13
N ILE A 24 0.69 -19.55 -15.66
CA ILE A 24 -0.09 -20.42 -14.76
C ILE A 24 -0.90 -21.39 -15.62
N ASP A 25 -0.71 -22.69 -15.39
CA ASP A 25 -1.53 -23.73 -16.01
C ASP A 25 -2.88 -23.75 -15.29
N PHE A 26 -3.86 -23.01 -15.82
CA PHE A 26 -5.21 -22.97 -15.27
C PHE A 26 -5.86 -24.34 -15.46
N ALA A 27 -6.45 -24.88 -14.39
CA ALA A 27 -7.11 -26.17 -14.47
C ALA A 27 -8.27 -26.10 -15.48
N GLU A 28 -8.47 -27.21 -16.19
CA GLU A 28 -9.51 -27.30 -17.21
C GLU A 28 -10.90 -27.46 -16.55
N ASP A 29 -11.95 -26.89 -17.15
CA ASP A 29 -13.30 -26.99 -16.61
C ASP A 29 -13.71 -28.48 -16.49
N PRO A 30 -14.02 -28.98 -15.27
CA PRO A 30 -14.41 -30.38 -15.08
C PRO A 30 -15.74 -30.73 -15.74
N GLY A 31 -16.48 -29.75 -16.28
CA GLY A 31 -17.74 -29.94 -16.97
C GLY A 31 -18.90 -30.21 -15.99
N PRO A 32 -20.07 -30.66 -16.50
CA PRO A 32 -21.24 -30.90 -15.65
C PRO A 32 -20.99 -32.03 -14.64
N TYR A 33 -21.57 -31.87 -13.44
CA TYR A 33 -21.46 -32.89 -12.39
C TYR A 33 -22.05 -34.23 -12.86
N PRO A 34 -21.33 -35.36 -12.69
CA PRO A 34 -21.83 -36.66 -13.08
C PRO A 34 -22.85 -37.19 -12.05
N GLU A 35 -24.12 -36.77 -12.19
CA GLU A 35 -25.23 -37.18 -11.31
C GLU A 35 -25.47 -38.70 -11.30
N GLU A 36 -25.32 -39.34 -12.46
CA GLU A 36 -25.44 -40.80 -12.62
C GLU A 36 -24.09 -41.54 -12.57
N GLY A 37 -23.00 -40.84 -12.20
CA GLY A 37 -21.65 -41.39 -12.16
C GLY A 37 -21.38 -42.30 -10.96
N THR A 38 -20.25 -43.00 -11.02
CA THR A 38 -19.74 -43.77 -9.88
C THR A 38 -19.24 -42.83 -8.76
N ALA A 39 -19.20 -43.33 -7.53
CA ALA A 39 -18.68 -42.56 -6.39
C ALA A 39 -17.23 -42.10 -6.59
N GLU A 40 -16.42 -42.84 -7.35
CA GLU A 40 -15.06 -42.45 -7.70
C GLU A 40 -15.02 -41.31 -8.74
N GLU A 41 -15.92 -41.33 -9.73
CA GLU A 41 -16.04 -40.25 -10.71
C GLU A 41 -16.51 -38.95 -10.08
N GLN A 42 -17.50 -39.02 -9.18
CA GLN A 42 -17.98 -37.86 -8.42
C GLN A 42 -16.89 -37.28 -7.51
N LYS A 43 -16.11 -38.14 -6.86
CA LYS A 43 -14.98 -37.71 -6.03
C LYS A 43 -13.90 -37.02 -6.86
N ARG A 44 -13.56 -37.57 -8.03
CA ARG A 44 -12.57 -36.98 -8.93
C ARG A 44 -13.04 -35.64 -9.49
N TRP A 45 -14.31 -35.55 -9.88
CA TRP A 45 -14.92 -34.29 -10.31
C TRP A 45 -14.83 -33.23 -9.22
N ASN A 46 -15.13 -33.57 -7.96
CA ASN A 46 -15.03 -32.61 -6.84
C ASN A 46 -13.60 -32.10 -6.64
N GLN A 47 -12.59 -32.96 -6.79
CA GLN A 47 -11.18 -32.56 -6.69
C GLN A 47 -10.78 -31.62 -7.82
N THR A 48 -11.12 -31.97 -9.07
CA THR A 48 -10.86 -31.11 -10.23
C THR A 48 -11.64 -29.80 -10.16
N LYS A 49 -12.85 -29.80 -9.59
CA LYS A 49 -13.66 -28.60 -9.38
C LYS A 49 -13.02 -27.65 -8.36
N GLU A 50 -12.48 -28.17 -7.28
CA GLU A 50 -11.77 -27.39 -6.27
C GLU A 50 -10.52 -26.71 -6.88
N GLU A 51 -9.74 -27.45 -7.67
CA GLU A 51 -8.57 -26.91 -8.40
C GLU A 51 -8.98 -25.87 -9.46
N TYR A 52 -10.07 -26.12 -10.18
CA TYR A 52 -10.65 -25.18 -11.14
C TYR A 52 -11.10 -23.88 -10.48
N ASP A 53 -11.82 -23.95 -9.36
CA ASP A 53 -12.33 -22.76 -8.67
C ASP A 53 -11.17 -21.93 -8.06
N LEU A 54 -10.11 -22.57 -7.57
CA LEU A 54 -8.87 -21.92 -7.12
C LEU A 54 -8.15 -21.20 -8.26
N THR A 55 -8.01 -21.86 -9.41
CA THR A 55 -7.32 -21.28 -10.57
C THR A 55 -8.12 -20.14 -11.21
N GLN A 56 -9.46 -20.25 -11.26
CA GLN A 56 -10.37 -19.16 -11.66
C GLN A 56 -10.26 -17.93 -10.77
N SER A 57 -10.29 -18.11 -9.44
CA SER A 57 -10.18 -17.00 -8.50
C SER A 57 -8.82 -16.31 -8.57
N LEU A 58 -7.73 -17.07 -8.80
CA LEU A 58 -6.41 -16.50 -9.06
C LEU A 58 -6.36 -15.72 -10.38
N GLN A 59 -7.01 -16.22 -11.43
CA GLN A 59 -7.12 -15.52 -12.72
C GLN A 59 -7.86 -14.19 -12.60
N GLU A 60 -9.00 -14.18 -11.90
CA GLU A 60 -9.79 -12.98 -11.63
C GLU A 60 -8.98 -11.96 -10.82
N LEU A 61 -8.24 -12.42 -9.80
CA LEU A 61 -7.38 -11.54 -9.01
C LEU A 61 -6.26 -10.93 -9.85
N LEU A 62 -5.56 -11.72 -10.67
CA LEU A 62 -4.49 -11.24 -11.54
C LEU A 62 -4.99 -10.23 -12.58
N ALA A 63 -6.15 -10.50 -13.18
CA ALA A 63 -6.81 -9.58 -14.10
C ALA A 63 -7.20 -8.27 -13.39
N GLY A 64 -7.77 -8.36 -12.19
CA GLY A 64 -8.11 -7.21 -11.37
C GLY A 64 -6.87 -6.38 -10.98
N LEU A 65 -5.77 -7.03 -10.63
CA LEU A 65 -4.51 -6.35 -10.31
C LEU A 65 -3.93 -5.60 -11.51
N GLU A 66 -3.99 -6.16 -12.71
CA GLU A 66 -3.52 -5.49 -13.93
C GLU A 66 -4.42 -4.31 -14.32
N GLU A 67 -5.74 -4.42 -14.15
CA GLU A 67 -6.69 -3.31 -14.35
C GLU A 67 -6.50 -2.19 -13.32
N GLU A 68 -6.27 -2.54 -12.05
CA GLU A 68 -6.06 -1.59 -10.95
C GLU A 68 -4.66 -0.92 -11.01
N LYS A 69 -3.66 -1.55 -11.65
CA LYS A 69 -2.27 -1.06 -11.76
C LYS A 69 -2.12 0.40 -12.19
N PRO A 70 -2.71 0.89 -13.30
CA PRO A 70 -2.62 2.31 -13.69
C PRO A 70 -3.26 3.26 -12.68
N ILE A 71 -4.33 2.85 -12.01
CA ILE A 71 -5.00 3.64 -10.97
C ILE A 71 -4.08 3.75 -9.75
N HIS A 72 -3.53 2.63 -9.30
CA HIS A 72 -2.57 2.57 -8.20
C HIS A 72 -1.34 3.43 -8.47
N LEU A 73 -0.81 3.38 -9.69
CA LEU A 73 0.31 4.22 -10.12
C LEU A 73 -0.02 5.71 -10.06
N THR A 74 -1.18 6.08 -10.58
CA THR A 74 -1.62 7.48 -10.59
C THR A 74 -1.78 8.01 -9.16
N ILE A 75 -2.42 7.23 -8.28
CA ILE A 75 -2.57 7.56 -6.86
C ILE A 75 -1.21 7.67 -6.18
N ALA A 76 -0.28 6.74 -6.45
CA ALA A 76 1.05 6.74 -5.86
C ALA A 76 1.89 7.96 -6.28
N VAL A 77 1.81 8.36 -7.56
CA VAL A 77 2.47 9.56 -8.07
C VAL A 77 1.87 10.82 -7.45
N LEU A 78 0.54 10.94 -7.41
CA LEU A 78 -0.15 12.08 -6.81
C LEU A 78 0.14 12.22 -5.32
N THR A 79 0.04 11.12 -4.57
CA THR A 79 0.37 11.12 -3.14
C THR A 79 1.85 11.44 -2.92
N SER A 80 2.77 10.95 -3.74
CA SER A 80 4.19 11.33 -3.64
C SER A 80 4.40 12.82 -3.89
N ALA A 81 3.75 13.40 -4.89
CA ALA A 81 3.82 14.83 -5.18
C ALA A 81 3.27 15.69 -4.02
N ILE A 82 2.13 15.30 -3.44
CA ILE A 82 1.56 15.96 -2.25
C ILE A 82 2.55 15.87 -1.07
N GLY A 83 3.20 14.71 -0.88
CA GLY A 83 4.23 14.54 0.14
C GLY A 83 5.41 15.49 -0.04
N ILE A 84 5.89 15.68 -1.28
CA ILE A 84 6.96 16.65 -1.60
C ILE A 84 6.52 18.08 -1.26
N VAL A 85 5.29 18.46 -1.62
CA VAL A 85 4.73 19.78 -1.28
C VAL A 85 4.63 19.97 0.23
N ALA A 86 4.19 18.95 0.97
CA ALA A 86 4.14 18.97 2.42
C ALA A 86 5.52 19.20 3.04
N ILE A 87 6.55 18.49 2.55
CA ILE A 87 7.95 18.66 2.99
C ILE A 87 8.42 20.09 2.72
N TYR A 88 8.14 20.64 1.54
CA TYR A 88 8.51 22.01 1.19
C TYR A 88 7.83 23.05 2.11
N LEU A 89 6.53 22.90 2.37
CA LEU A 89 5.79 23.79 3.27
C LEU A 89 6.28 23.70 4.72
N LEU A 90 6.60 22.50 5.20
CA LEU A 90 7.20 22.28 6.51
C LEU A 90 8.60 22.91 6.61
N SER A 91 9.41 22.83 5.55
CA SER A 91 10.72 23.48 5.49
C SER A 91 10.63 25.00 5.58
N GLN A 92 9.53 25.60 5.12
CA GLN A 92 9.28 27.04 5.27
C GLN A 92 8.66 27.42 6.63
N GLN A 93 8.54 26.49 7.57
CA GLN A 93 7.83 26.66 8.85
C GLN A 93 6.41 27.23 8.70
N ARG A 94 5.77 27.03 7.55
CA ARG A 94 4.39 27.47 7.35
C ARG A 94 3.46 26.56 8.15
N ARG A 95 2.61 27.15 9.00
CA ARG A 95 1.59 26.40 9.77
C ARG A 95 0.71 25.50 8.89
N MET A 96 0.44 25.92 7.64
CA MET A 96 -0.33 25.14 6.68
C MET A 96 0.36 23.82 6.28
N GLY A 97 1.69 23.74 6.38
CA GLY A 97 2.46 22.53 6.05
C GLY A 97 2.13 21.34 6.95
N PHE A 98 1.84 21.57 8.23
CA PHE A 98 1.44 20.50 9.14
C PHE A 98 0.08 19.91 8.78
N ASN A 99 -0.90 20.74 8.40
CA ASN A 99 -2.23 20.25 8.00
C ASN A 99 -2.16 19.39 6.74
N VAL A 100 -1.38 19.83 5.75
CA VAL A 100 -1.16 19.07 4.51
C VAL A 100 -0.41 17.76 4.81
N ALA A 101 0.59 17.80 5.70
CA ALA A 101 1.33 16.60 6.10
C ALA A 101 0.43 15.59 6.83
N TYR A 102 -0.44 16.01 7.74
CA TYR A 102 -1.38 15.10 8.41
C TYR A 102 -2.35 14.44 7.44
N ALA A 103 -2.98 15.24 6.56
CA ALA A 103 -3.88 14.72 5.54
C ALA A 103 -3.16 13.71 4.62
N TRP A 104 -1.94 14.04 4.20
CA TRP A 104 -1.12 13.16 3.38
C TRP A 104 -0.78 11.83 4.06
N VAL A 105 -0.42 11.84 5.34
CA VAL A 105 -0.11 10.61 6.09
C VAL A 105 -1.34 9.71 6.20
N ILE A 106 -2.52 10.27 6.46
CA ILE A 106 -3.75 9.49 6.56
C ILE A 106 -4.08 8.83 5.21
N VAL A 107 -4.09 9.62 4.13
CA VAL A 107 -4.41 9.11 2.78
C VAL A 107 -3.39 8.06 2.34
N SER A 108 -2.10 8.30 2.55
CA SER A 108 -1.04 7.35 2.20
C SER A 108 -1.07 6.07 3.05
N SER A 109 -1.52 6.15 4.30
CA SER A 109 -1.71 4.97 5.17
C SER A 109 -2.83 4.07 4.65
N ILE A 110 -3.97 4.67 4.28
CA ILE A 110 -5.12 3.91 3.73
C ILE A 110 -4.70 3.20 2.44
N GLY A 111 -4.02 3.90 1.53
CA GLY A 111 -3.55 3.30 0.27
C GLY A 111 -2.60 2.12 0.50
N GLN A 112 -1.68 2.23 1.47
CA GLN A 112 -0.78 1.12 1.81
C GLN A 112 -1.53 -0.08 2.42
N ILE A 113 -2.56 0.15 3.24
CA ILE A 113 -3.38 -0.92 3.81
C ILE A 113 -4.15 -1.66 2.70
N VAL A 114 -4.79 -0.93 1.78
CA VAL A 114 -5.51 -1.54 0.65
C VAL A 114 -4.57 -2.39 -0.20
N GLN A 115 -3.37 -1.88 -0.53
CA GLN A 115 -2.37 -2.65 -1.26
C GLN A 115 -1.93 -3.92 -0.51
N SER A 116 -1.80 -3.82 0.82
CA SER A 116 -1.41 -4.94 1.66
C SER A 116 -2.49 -6.03 1.65
N ILE A 117 -3.78 -5.65 1.67
CA ILE A 117 -4.90 -6.60 1.57
C ILE A 117 -4.88 -7.35 0.24
N ARG A 118 -4.72 -6.65 -0.89
CA ARG A 118 -4.63 -7.28 -2.22
C ARG A 118 -3.47 -8.28 -2.34
N MET A 119 -2.32 -7.93 -1.77
CA MET A 119 -1.17 -8.84 -1.69
C MET A 119 -1.47 -10.10 -0.88
N ILE A 120 -2.27 -10.00 0.19
CA ILE A 120 -2.68 -11.15 1.02
C ILE A 120 -3.56 -12.10 0.24
N GLU A 121 -4.57 -11.57 -0.47
CA GLU A 121 -5.45 -12.37 -1.34
C GLU A 121 -4.62 -13.16 -2.35
N PHE A 122 -3.60 -12.52 -2.95
CA PHE A 122 -2.68 -13.17 -3.87
C PHE A 122 -1.90 -14.33 -3.22
N TYR A 123 -1.27 -14.09 -2.06
CA TYR A 123 -0.50 -15.13 -1.38
C TYR A 123 -1.34 -16.28 -0.82
N GLN A 124 -2.64 -16.06 -0.57
CA GLN A 124 -3.55 -17.13 -0.15
C GLN A 124 -3.96 -18.05 -1.30
N LEU A 125 -3.98 -17.53 -2.52
CA LEU A 125 -4.37 -18.26 -3.73
C LEU A 125 -3.19 -18.94 -4.43
N VAL A 126 -1.96 -18.49 -4.20
CA VAL A 126 -0.75 -19.12 -4.75
C VAL A 126 -0.27 -20.25 -3.81
N PRO A 127 -0.31 -21.53 -4.24
CA PRO A 127 0.21 -22.63 -3.45
C PRO A 127 1.75 -22.57 -3.42
N THR A 128 2.33 -22.14 -2.31
CA THR A 128 3.78 -22.19 -2.09
C THR A 128 4.18 -23.45 -1.34
N GLU A 129 5.02 -24.29 -1.97
CA GLU A 129 5.64 -25.49 -1.37
C GLU A 129 6.58 -25.15 -0.19
N GLU A 130 7.07 -23.91 -0.09
CA GLU A 130 7.93 -23.46 1.02
C GLU A 130 7.12 -22.70 2.08
N SER A 131 6.63 -23.46 3.05
CA SER A 131 5.87 -22.99 4.22
C SER A 131 6.72 -22.27 5.27
N ILE A 132 7.57 -21.30 4.89
CA ILE A 132 7.93 -20.23 5.86
C ILE A 132 6.65 -19.41 6.05
N PRO A 133 6.23 -19.07 7.28
CA PRO A 133 4.88 -18.59 7.53
C PRO A 133 4.66 -17.24 6.83
N ILE A 134 4.09 -17.31 5.63
CA ILE A 134 3.59 -16.19 4.84
C ILE A 134 2.69 -15.31 5.73
N SER A 135 1.99 -15.89 6.70
CA SER A 135 1.23 -15.19 7.74
C SER A 135 2.06 -14.22 8.61
N ILE A 136 3.31 -14.57 8.97
CA ILE A 136 4.22 -13.68 9.72
C ILE A 136 4.78 -12.59 8.80
N GLN A 137 5.09 -12.92 7.54
CA GLN A 137 5.54 -11.93 6.56
C GLN A 137 4.43 -10.91 6.24
N ILE A 138 3.18 -11.36 6.12
CA ILE A 138 1.99 -10.52 5.95
C ILE A 138 1.76 -9.64 7.19
N GLY A 139 1.76 -10.25 8.39
CA GLY A 139 1.53 -9.52 9.64
C GLY A 139 2.60 -8.46 9.90
N SER A 140 3.86 -8.76 9.54
CA SER A 140 4.96 -7.80 9.64
C SER A 140 4.90 -6.68 8.61
N GLN A 141 4.37 -6.91 7.40
CA GLN A 141 4.17 -5.84 6.41
C GLN A 141 3.10 -4.83 6.87
N ILE A 142 1.92 -5.29 7.27
CA ILE A 142 0.86 -4.40 7.78
C ILE A 142 1.30 -3.72 9.09
N GLY A 143 1.86 -4.49 10.02
CA GLY A 143 2.36 -3.96 11.29
C GLY A 143 3.46 -2.92 11.08
N GLY A 144 4.37 -3.16 10.14
CA GLY A 144 5.43 -2.23 9.77
C GLY A 144 4.89 -0.92 9.21
N VAL A 145 3.91 -0.97 8.31
CA VAL A 145 3.24 0.23 7.76
C VAL A 145 2.58 1.04 8.88
N LEU A 146 1.81 0.40 9.76
CA LEU A 146 1.13 1.07 10.86
C LEU A 146 2.12 1.72 11.84
N VAL A 147 3.14 0.97 12.28
CA VAL A 147 4.15 1.46 13.21
C VAL A 147 4.93 2.63 12.59
N CYS A 148 5.33 2.52 11.32
CA CYS A 148 6.04 3.59 10.61
C CYS A 148 5.19 4.88 10.54
N ASN A 149 3.92 4.76 10.15
CA ASN A 149 3.01 5.90 10.02
C ASN A 149 2.68 6.52 11.38
N LEU A 150 2.56 5.72 12.44
CA LEU A 150 2.35 6.20 13.82
C LEU A 150 3.56 6.94 14.38
N ILE A 151 4.78 6.43 14.16
CA ILE A 151 6.02 7.11 14.54
C ILE A 151 6.11 8.44 13.80
N TYR A 152 5.83 8.45 12.50
CA TYR A 152 5.89 9.67 11.69
C TYR A 152 4.84 10.72 12.13
N LEU A 153 3.60 10.30 12.43
CA LEU A 153 2.58 11.17 13.02
C LEU A 153 3.05 11.75 14.37
N SER A 154 3.65 10.93 15.22
CA SER A 154 4.16 11.37 16.53
C SER A 154 5.23 12.45 16.37
N VAL A 155 6.15 12.28 15.43
CA VAL A 155 7.17 13.30 15.09
C VAL A 155 6.50 14.58 14.59
N LEU A 156 5.52 14.49 13.68
CA LEU A 156 4.79 15.65 13.19
C LEU A 156 4.06 16.41 14.30
N VAL A 157 3.45 15.71 15.25
CA VAL A 157 2.77 16.32 16.42
C VAL A 157 3.78 17.06 17.29
N VAL A 158 4.92 16.44 17.63
CA VAL A 158 5.98 17.08 18.42
C VAL A 158 6.53 18.32 17.71
N CYS A 159 6.78 18.22 16.40
CA CYS A 159 7.22 19.35 15.58
C CYS A 159 6.15 20.46 15.52
N ALA A 160 4.87 20.11 15.41
CA ALA A 160 3.78 21.09 15.35
C ALA A 160 3.65 21.85 16.67
N ILE A 161 3.79 21.19 17.81
CA ILE A 161 3.78 21.81 19.14
C ILE A 161 4.96 22.77 19.30
N ASN A 162 6.18 22.32 18.95
CA ASN A 162 7.40 23.14 19.06
C ASN A 162 7.52 24.24 17.99
N SER A 163 6.81 24.13 16.86
CA SER A 163 6.78 25.18 15.82
C SER A 163 5.96 26.41 16.19
N LYS A 164 5.18 26.35 17.28
CA LYS A 164 4.55 27.54 17.87
C LYS A 164 5.66 28.35 18.50
N GLY A 165 6.23 29.26 17.70
CA GLY A 165 7.47 29.97 17.96
C GLY A 165 7.61 30.48 19.39
N ILE A 166 8.82 30.33 19.91
CA ILE A 166 9.34 31.19 20.98
C ILE A 166 9.13 32.62 20.47
N PRO A 167 8.42 33.51 21.20
CA PRO A 167 8.33 34.90 20.79
C PRO A 167 9.76 35.39 20.63
N PHE A 168 10.12 35.87 19.44
CA PHE A 168 11.38 36.55 19.25
C PHE A 168 11.44 37.66 20.30
N GLU A 169 12.40 37.60 21.22
CA GLU A 169 12.74 38.77 22.01
C GLU A 169 13.07 39.88 21.00
N GLU A 170 12.34 40.99 21.08
CA GLU A 170 12.65 42.17 20.29
C GLU A 170 14.11 42.51 20.55
N SER A 171 14.94 42.30 19.53
CA SER A 171 16.34 42.68 19.56
C SER A 171 16.41 44.15 19.97
N GLY A 172 17.03 44.42 21.13
CA GLY A 172 17.20 45.77 21.69
C GLY A 172 17.99 46.74 20.79
N PHE A 173 18.41 46.31 19.60
CA PHE A 173 19.05 47.12 18.58
C PHE A 173 18.08 48.03 17.80
N HIS A 174 16.76 47.92 18.02
CA HIS A 174 15.76 48.87 17.48
C HIS A 174 15.36 49.96 18.48
N GLN A 175 16.24 50.34 19.41
CA GLN A 175 16.04 51.55 20.20
C GLN A 175 16.12 52.75 19.27
N LYS A 176 14.96 53.33 18.92
CA LYS A 176 14.89 54.65 18.26
C LYS A 176 15.79 55.59 19.05
N GLN A 177 16.89 56.03 18.44
CA GLN A 177 17.57 57.23 18.89
C GLN A 177 16.55 58.37 18.78
N SER A 178 15.97 58.78 19.91
CA SER A 178 15.41 60.11 20.03
C SER A 178 16.58 61.07 19.89
N MET A 179 16.78 61.59 18.68
CA MET A 179 17.53 62.83 18.51
C MET A 179 16.69 63.95 19.14
N GLU A 180 17.41 64.82 19.84
CA GLU A 180 16.99 66.01 20.58
C GLU A 180 15.98 66.91 19.84
#